data_AF-A0A1S8TT75-F1
#
_entry.id   AF-A0A1S8TT75-F1
#
_cell.length_a   1.000
_cell.length_b   1.000
_cell.length_c   1.000
_cell.angle_alpha   90.00
_cell.angle_beta   90.00
_cell.angle_gamma   90.00
#
_symmetry.space_group_name_H-M   'P 1'
#
loop_
_entity.id
_entity.type
_entity.pdbx_description
1 polymer ?
#
loop_
_entity_poly.entity_id
_entity_poly.type
_entity_poly.pdbx_seq_one_letter_code
_entity_poly.pdbx_strand_id
1 'polypeptide(L)'
;MVVLLNNFEHANELLEGKSGKAEKFGDIHYYDDMDILKWSSDFKIEKILGIRTFWDLQQNQERQKDEEWQKQILSMEQRVCDKEEFKSVASFHHLILRKK
;
A
#
# COMPACT_ATOMS: atom_id res chain seq x y z
N MET A 1 1.99 -1.67 -8.64
CA MET A 1 3.45 -1.88 -8.76
C MET A 1 3.86 -2.19 -10.21
N VAL A 2 3.46 -1.33 -11.16
CA VAL A 2 3.69 -1.59 -12.61
C VAL A 2 5.10 -1.26 -13.09
N VAL A 3 5.80 -0.38 -12.38
CA VAL A 3 7.22 -0.08 -12.65
C VAL A 3 8.09 -1.33 -12.43
N LEU A 4 7.83 -2.12 -11.39
CA LEU A 4 8.57 -3.37 -11.15
C LEU A 4 8.22 -4.47 -12.16
N LEU A 5 7.12 -4.33 -12.90
CA LEU A 5 6.77 -5.18 -14.04
C LEU A 5 7.29 -4.61 -15.37
N ASN A 6 8.10 -3.56 -15.33
CA ASN A 6 8.66 -2.88 -16.51
C ASN A 6 7.57 -2.35 -17.48
N ASN A 7 6.37 -2.05 -16.96
CA ASN A 7 5.26 -1.52 -17.75
C ASN A 7 5.16 0.00 -17.56
N PHE A 8 5.92 0.74 -18.37
CA PHE A 8 6.02 2.19 -18.29
C PHE A 8 4.76 2.92 -18.77
N GLU A 9 4.06 2.37 -19.76
CA GLU A 9 2.81 2.96 -20.27
C GLU A 9 1.77 3.01 -19.16
N HIS A 10 1.51 1.88 -18.51
CA HIS A 10 0.57 1.84 -17.40
C HIS A 10 1.04 2.65 -16.19
N ALA A 11 2.35 2.71 -15.93
CA ALA A 11 2.87 3.56 -14.86
C ALA A 11 2.56 5.04 -15.11
N ASN A 12 2.71 5.52 -16.34
CA ASN A 12 2.37 6.91 -16.70
C ASN A 12 0.87 7.16 -16.64
N GLU A 13 0.03 6.22 -17.06
CA GLU A 13 -1.43 6.34 -16.93
C GLU A 13 -1.87 6.53 -15.48
N LEU A 14 -1.28 5.77 -14.55
CA LEU A 14 -1.56 5.91 -13.12
C LEU A 14 -1.12 7.27 -12.58
N LEU A 15 0.01 7.81 -13.05
CA LEU A 15 0.48 9.16 -12.67
C LEU A 15 -0.46 10.26 -13.18
N GLU A 16 -1.18 10.03 -14.27
CA GLU A 16 -2.24 10.92 -14.77
C GLU A 16 -3.56 10.78 -13.99
N GLY A 17 -3.62 9.92 -12.97
CA GLY A 17 -4.81 9.70 -12.14
C GLY A 17 -5.84 8.76 -12.76
N LYS A 18 -5.48 8.00 -13.80
CA LYS A 18 -6.36 6.98 -14.37
C LYS A 18 -6.43 5.76 -13.45
N SER A 19 -7.55 5.05 -13.50
CA SER A 19 -7.71 3.77 -12.79
C SER A 19 -6.71 2.73 -13.30
N GLY A 20 -6.22 1.90 -12.39
CA GLY A 20 -5.51 0.69 -12.77
C GLY A 20 -6.47 -0.33 -13.40
N LYS A 21 -5.95 -1.27 -14.17
CA LYS A 21 -6.76 -2.37 -14.72
C LYS A 21 -6.07 -3.70 -14.49
N ALA A 22 -6.80 -4.65 -13.92
CA ALA A 22 -6.34 -6.02 -13.77
C ALA A 22 -7.23 -6.95 -14.61
N GLU A 23 -6.60 -7.79 -15.45
CA GLU A 23 -7.32 -8.71 -16.35
C GLU A 23 -8.34 -9.60 -15.63
N LYS A 24 -8.05 -10.00 -14.39
CA LYS A 24 -8.90 -10.90 -13.58
C LYS A 24 -9.87 -10.18 -12.63
N PHE A 25 -9.66 -8.89 -12.36
CA PHE A 25 -10.37 -8.18 -11.29
C PHE A 25 -11.04 -6.88 -11.75
N GLY A 26 -10.88 -6.49 -13.02
CA GLY A 26 -11.50 -5.29 -13.58
C GLY A 26 -10.74 -4.02 -13.21
N ASP A 27 -11.49 -2.96 -12.93
CA ASP A 27 -10.93 -1.63 -12.64
C ASP A 27 -10.47 -1.52 -11.19
N ILE A 28 -9.29 -0.95 -11.00
CA ILE A 28 -8.67 -0.67 -9.70
C ILE A 28 -8.69 0.83 -9.49
N HIS A 29 -9.47 1.25 -8.50
CA HIS A 29 -9.53 2.65 -8.08
C HIS A 29 -8.54 2.89 -6.94
N TYR A 30 -7.78 3.97 -7.06
CA TYR A 30 -6.87 4.45 -6.03
C TYR A 30 -7.55 5.60 -5.28
N TYR A 31 -7.30 5.68 -3.98
CA TYR A 31 -7.90 6.66 -3.09
C TYR A 31 -6.81 7.24 -2.20
N ASP A 32 -6.91 8.53 -1.91
CA ASP A 32 -6.16 9.13 -0.81
C ASP A 32 -6.80 8.73 0.53
N ASP A 33 -6.03 8.74 1.61
CA ASP A 33 -6.51 8.33 2.94
C ASP A 33 -7.77 9.10 3.38
N MET A 34 -7.82 10.38 3.01
CA MET A 34 -8.91 11.28 3.38
C MET A 34 -10.17 11.09 2.52
N ASP A 35 -10.08 10.44 1.37
CA ASP A 35 -11.23 10.21 0.48
C ASP A 35 -12.28 9.32 1.16
N ILE A 36 -11.85 8.39 2.01
CA ILE A 36 -12.74 7.51 2.77
C ILE A 36 -13.71 8.31 3.66
N LEU A 37 -13.29 9.47 4.17
CA LEU A 37 -14.14 10.33 5.01
C LEU A 37 -15.23 11.06 4.21
N LYS A 38 -15.12 11.12 2.87
CA LYS A 38 -16.15 11.71 2.01
C LYS A 38 -17.42 10.85 1.96
N TRP A 39 -17.32 9.56 2.27
CA TRP A 39 -18.44 8.61 2.24
C TRP A 39 -19.29 8.62 3.51
N SER A 40 -18.72 9.04 4.64
CA SER A 40 -19.47 9.15 5.89
C SER A 40 -18.86 10.19 6.82
N SER A 41 -19.70 11.14 7.25
CA SER A 41 -19.33 12.16 8.23
C SER A 41 -19.28 11.66 9.67
N ASP A 42 -19.72 10.43 9.94
CA ASP A 42 -19.88 9.89 11.30
C ASP A 42 -18.58 9.33 11.88
N PHE A 43 -17.56 9.17 11.04
CA PHE A 43 -16.27 8.60 11.42
C PHE A 43 -15.16 9.66 11.39
N LYS A 44 -14.14 9.41 12.20
CA LYS A 44 -12.84 10.10 12.12
C LYS A 44 -11.74 9.05 11.98
N ILE A 45 -10.69 9.40 11.25
CA ILE A 45 -9.48 8.57 11.20
C ILE A 45 -8.78 8.71 12.55
N GLU A 46 -8.61 7.58 13.23
CA GLU A 46 -7.87 7.49 14.48
C GLU A 46 -6.40 7.16 14.23
N LYS A 47 -6.13 6.28 13.26
CA LYS A 47 -4.76 5.88 12.93
C LYS A 47 -4.65 5.46 11.48
N ILE A 48 -3.47 5.71 10.90
CA ILE A 48 -3.07 5.26 9.57
C ILE A 48 -1.78 4.48 9.75
N LEU A 49 -1.72 3.25 9.25
CA LEU A 49 -0.53 2.42 9.27
C LEU A 49 -0.13 2.03 7.84
N GLY A 50 1.14 2.19 7.51
CA GLY A 50 1.72 1.72 6.25
C GLY A 50 1.84 0.19 6.23
N ILE A 51 1.46 -0.42 5.12
CA ILE A 51 1.58 -1.86 4.86
C ILE A 51 2.45 -2.08 3.62
N ARG A 52 3.35 -3.07 3.70
CA ARG A 52 4.28 -3.48 2.63
C ARG A 52 5.16 -2.32 2.18
N THR A 53 5.95 -1.81 3.11
CA THR A 53 6.94 -0.76 2.84
C THR A 53 8.23 -1.34 2.27
N PHE A 54 8.66 -2.50 2.79
CA PHE A 54 9.93 -3.14 2.45
C PHE A 54 9.76 -4.50 1.78
N TRP A 55 8.68 -5.22 2.07
CA TRP A 55 8.45 -6.57 1.54
C TRP A 55 8.67 -6.65 0.02
N ASP A 56 8.04 -5.73 -0.72
CA ASP A 56 8.07 -5.72 -2.18
C ASP A 56 9.37 -5.14 -2.79
N LEU A 57 10.26 -4.57 -1.96
CA LEU A 57 11.58 -4.11 -2.41
C LEU A 57 12.56 -5.28 -2.64
N GLN A 58 12.29 -6.45 -2.04
CA GLN A 58 13.12 -7.63 -2.24
C GLN A 58 12.79 -8.30 -3.58
N GLN A 59 13.67 -8.11 -4.57
CA GLN A 59 13.53 -8.70 -5.90
C GLN A 59 13.74 -10.22 -5.93
N ASN A 60 14.47 -10.78 -4.96
CA ASN A 60 14.70 -12.22 -4.89
C ASN A 60 13.51 -12.94 -4.24
N GLN A 61 12.63 -13.49 -5.08
CA GLN A 61 11.43 -14.21 -4.65
C GLN A 61 11.74 -15.50 -3.87
N GLU A 62 12.91 -16.12 -4.04
CA GLU A 62 13.28 -17.31 -3.26
C GLU A 62 13.51 -16.95 -1.78
N ARG A 63 14.04 -15.75 -1.49
CA ARG A 63 14.16 -15.27 -0.10
C ARG A 63 12.80 -15.03 0.55
N GLN A 64 11.79 -14.65 -0.24
CA GLN A 64 10.45 -14.44 0.28
C GLN A 64 9.79 -15.74 0.75
N LYS A 65 10.29 -16.91 0.35
CA LYS A 65 9.78 -18.23 0.80
C LYS A 65 10.39 -18.69 2.12
N ASP A 66 11.48 -18.07 2.57
CA ASP A 66 12.17 -18.44 3.81
C ASP A 66 11.43 -17.88 5.04
N GLU A 67 10.96 -18.76 5.92
CA GLU A 67 10.18 -18.36 7.10
C GLU A 67 10.94 -17.48 8.09
N GLU A 68 12.26 -17.69 8.23
CA GLU A 68 13.07 -16.89 9.14
C GLU A 68 13.20 -15.45 8.62
N TRP A 69 13.45 -15.32 7.32
CA TRP A 69 13.46 -14.04 6.63
C TRP A 69 12.10 -13.33 6.75
N GLN A 70 10.99 -14.05 6.55
CA GLN A 70 9.64 -13.50 6.69
C GLN A 70 9.40 -12.92 8.09
N LYS A 71 9.82 -13.64 9.14
CA LYS A 71 9.69 -13.16 10.54
C LYS A 71 10.52 -11.89 10.79
N GLN A 72 11.73 -11.82 10.23
CA GLN A 72 12.58 -10.64 10.35
C GLN A 72 11.97 -9.42 9.65
N ILE A 73 11.47 -9.59 8.42
CA ILE A 73 10.81 -8.51 7.67
C ILE A 73 9.52 -8.07 8.36
N LEU A 74 8.70 -9.01 8.85
CA LEU A 74 7.49 -8.66 9.60
C LEU A 74 7.82 -7.79 10.82
N SER A 75 8.87 -8.13 11.58
CA SER A 75 9.31 -7.31 12.71
C SER A 75 9.76 -5.92 12.28
N MET A 76 10.45 -5.80 11.15
CA MET A 76 10.84 -4.50 10.60
C MET A 76 9.63 -3.67 10.15
N GLU A 77 8.71 -4.26 9.38
CA GLU A 77 7.47 -3.62 8.92
C GLU A 77 6.65 -3.08 10.10
N GLN A 78 6.52 -3.87 11.18
CA GLN A 78 5.84 -3.45 12.42
C GLN A 78 6.50 -2.23 13.10
N ARG A 79 7.81 -2.05 12.94
CA ARG A 79 8.54 -0.91 13.52
C ARG A 79 8.39 0.37 12.70
N VAL A 80 8.10 0.25 11.41
CA VAL A 80 8.02 1.39 10.49
C VAL A 80 6.60 1.76 10.10
N CYS A 81 5.62 0.88 10.30
CA CYS A 81 4.24 1.09 9.85
C CYS A 81 3.59 2.37 10.38
N ASP A 82 4.02 2.90 11.54
CA ASP A 82 3.47 4.11 12.15
C ASP A 82 4.33 5.38 11.91
N LYS A 83 5.44 5.27 11.15
CA LYS A 83 6.33 6.39 10.87
C LYS A 83 5.92 7.09 9.58
N GLU A 84 5.77 8.41 9.63
CA GLU A 84 5.28 9.22 8.50
C GLU A 84 6.07 9.01 7.21
N GLU A 85 7.40 8.98 7.29
CA GLU A 85 8.27 8.85 6.12
C GLU A 85 8.08 7.51 5.41
N PHE A 86 7.74 6.47 6.17
CA PHE A 86 7.53 5.12 5.66
C PHE A 86 6.09 4.90 5.19
N LYS A 87 5.10 5.58 5.81
CA LYS A 87 3.73 5.60 5.31
C LYS A 87 3.67 6.18 3.91
N SER A 88 4.32 7.31 3.64
CA SER A 88 4.28 7.95 2.31
C SER A 88 4.79 7.09 1.15
N VAL A 89 5.58 6.06 1.43
CA VAL A 89 6.13 5.13 0.43
C VAL A 89 5.57 3.70 0.57
N ALA A 90 4.63 3.49 1.50
CA ALA A 90 3.98 2.20 1.68
C ALA A 90 3.07 1.89 0.49
N SER A 91 2.97 0.60 0.15
CA SER A 91 2.12 0.18 -0.98
C SER A 91 0.63 0.27 -0.66
N PHE A 92 0.27 0.13 0.63
CA PHE A 92 -1.10 0.17 1.12
C PHE A 92 -1.17 0.86 2.47
N HIS A 93 -2.31 1.47 2.78
CA HIS A 93 -2.59 2.05 4.09
C HIS A 93 -3.70 1.28 4.80
N HIS A 94 -3.50 1.02 6.08
CA HIS A 94 -4.51 0.49 6.99
C HIS A 94 -5.09 1.63 7.82
N LEU A 95 -6.34 1.96 7.55
CA LEU A 95 -7.06 3.05 8.21
C LEU A 95 -7.90 2.49 9.36
N ILE A 96 -7.64 2.97 10.58
CA ILE A 96 -8.47 2.70 11.74
C ILE A 96 -9.43 3.88 11.90
N LEU A 97 -10.71 3.61 11.73
CA LEU A 97 -11.79 4.59 11.88
C LEU A 97 -12.46 4.42 13.23
N ARG A 98 -12.77 5.56 13.87
CA ARG A 98 -13.56 5.61 15.09
C ARG A 98 -14.81 6.42 14.85
N LYS A 99 -15.95 5.90 15.31
CA LYS A 99 -17.20 6.66 15.31
C LYS A 99 -17.03 7.88 16.22
N LYS A 100 -17.48 9.04 15.73
CA LYS A 100 -17.43 10.30 16.47
C LYS A 100 -18.24 10.22 17.76
#